data_AF-A0A1V6V323-F1
#
_entry.id   AF-A0A1V6V323-F1
#
_cell.length_a   1.000
_cell.length_b   1.000
_cell.length_c   1.000
_cell.angle_alpha   90.00
_cell.angle_beta   90.00
_cell.angle_gamma   90.00
#
_symmetry.space_group_name_H-M   'P 1'
#
loop_
_entity.id
_entity.type
_entity.pdbx_description
1 polymer ?
#
loop_
_entity_poly.entity_id
_entity_poly.type
_entity_poly.pdbx_seq_one_letter_code
_entity_poly.pdbx_strand_id
1 'polypeptide(L)'
;MKVTGTIFLLASCLPVVLADKCSAIGWQLQTTIKGGTLGDYGINLFRGDKLIGKAENCMKCPGVCSDLTWVEGEGLEHKFGWAAGCSINHFTECHGSYSSQTHIEGQKPTKGSDVNGISVGVSSQCKIEFDC
;
A
#
# COMPACT_ATOMS: atom_id res chain seq x y z
N MET A 1 41.56 -48.86 18.48
CA MET A 1 41.37 -47.72 17.56
C MET A 1 40.27 -46.83 18.14
N LYS A 2 40.58 -45.60 18.54
CA LYS A 2 39.60 -44.60 19.00
C LYS A 2 39.48 -43.54 17.92
N VAL A 3 38.29 -43.38 17.34
CA VAL A 3 38.01 -42.30 16.39
C VAL A 3 37.37 -41.17 17.19
N THR A 4 38.13 -40.10 17.37
CA THR A 4 37.66 -38.86 17.99
C THR A 4 36.90 -38.05 16.94
N GLY A 5 35.58 -37.99 17.06
CA GLY A 5 34.72 -37.21 16.18
C GLY A 5 34.59 -35.77 16.69
N THR A 6 35.28 -34.84 16.05
CA THR A 6 35.10 -33.40 16.26
C THR A 6 33.90 -32.93 15.46
N ILE A 7 32.81 -32.58 16.14
CA ILE A 7 31.62 -31.96 15.53
C ILE A 7 31.94 -30.47 15.33
N PHE A 8 32.12 -30.06 14.07
CA PHE A 8 32.15 -28.66 13.66
C PHE A 8 30.71 -28.18 13.48
N LEU A 9 30.16 -27.48 14.48
CA LEU A 9 28.94 -26.69 14.34
C LEU A 9 29.29 -25.39 13.60
N LEU A 10 29.13 -25.40 12.28
CA LEU A 10 29.12 -24.18 11.48
C LEU A 10 27.81 -23.44 11.80
N ALA A 11 27.88 -22.51 12.74
CA ALA A 11 26.86 -21.49 12.94
C ALA A 11 26.86 -20.60 11.69
N SER A 12 26.00 -20.91 10.73
CA SER A 12 25.73 -20.08 9.58
C SER A 12 25.02 -18.82 10.06
N CYS A 13 25.78 -17.75 10.26
CA CYS A 13 25.27 -16.38 10.27
C CYS A 13 24.75 -16.06 8.87
N LEU A 14 23.55 -16.53 8.54
CA LEU A 14 22.86 -16.09 7.34
C LEU A 14 22.64 -14.58 7.47
N PRO A 15 23.02 -13.78 6.47
CA PRO A 15 22.61 -12.38 6.44
C PRO A 15 21.09 -12.38 6.43
N VAL A 16 20.49 -11.80 7.48
CA VAL A 16 19.09 -11.41 7.43
C VAL A 16 19.04 -10.35 6.34
N VAL A 17 18.67 -10.75 5.12
CA VAL A 17 18.23 -9.81 4.10
C VAL A 17 17.00 -9.16 4.70
N LEU A 18 17.20 -7.99 5.31
CA LEU A 18 16.09 -7.15 5.74
C LEU A 18 15.37 -6.78 4.45
N ALA A 19 14.15 -7.29 4.27
CA ALA A 19 13.30 -6.80 3.19
C ALA A 19 13.20 -5.28 3.31
N ASP A 20 13.33 -4.58 2.18
CA ASP A 20 13.08 -3.15 2.15
C ASP A 20 11.62 -2.90 2.55
N LYS A 21 11.35 -1.74 3.14
CA LYS A 21 9.98 -1.34 3.50
C LYS A 21 9.42 -0.45 2.41
N CYS A 22 8.26 -0.85 1.89
CA CYS A 22 7.46 -0.04 0.98
C CYS A 22 6.16 0.40 1.65
N SER A 23 5.61 1.51 1.15
CA SER A 23 4.27 1.95 1.50
C SER A 23 3.37 2.07 0.29
N ALA A 24 2.11 1.67 0.44
CA ALA A 24 1.04 1.95 -0.51
C ALA A 24 0.08 2.96 0.12
N ILE A 25 -0.15 4.09 -0.55
CA ILE A 25 -1.02 5.17 -0.06
C ILE A 25 -2.16 5.34 -1.05
N GLY A 26 -3.34 4.89 -0.64
CA GLY A 26 -4.59 5.19 -1.33
C GLY A 26 -5.07 6.57 -0.96
N TRP A 27 -5.51 7.34 -1.95
CA TRP A 27 -6.07 8.68 -1.79
C TRP A 27 -7.41 8.78 -2.50
N GLN A 28 -8.29 9.59 -1.93
CA GLN A 28 -9.61 9.89 -2.45
C GLN A 28 -9.79 11.41 -2.47
N LEU A 29 -10.17 11.95 -3.62
CA LEU A 29 -10.66 13.32 -3.80
C LEU A 29 -12.15 13.24 -4.02
N GLN A 30 -12.92 14.10 -3.35
CA GLN A 30 -14.36 14.13 -3.57
C GLN A 30 -14.90 15.54 -3.45
N THR A 31 -15.76 15.93 -4.40
CA THR A 31 -16.40 17.23 -4.45
C THR A 31 -17.89 17.11 -4.73
N THR A 32 -18.68 17.96 -4.06
CA THR A 32 -20.13 18.03 -4.27
C THR A 32 -20.44 18.97 -5.43
N ILE A 33 -21.23 18.49 -6.39
CA ILE A 33 -21.70 19.28 -7.53
C ILE A 33 -23.24 19.32 -7.54
N LYS A 34 -23.81 20.27 -8.28
CA LYS A 34 -25.26 20.29 -8.52
C LYS A 34 -25.66 19.02 -9.28
N GLY A 35 -26.32 18.08 -8.59
CA GLY A 35 -26.73 16.80 -9.16
C GLY A 35 -26.04 15.56 -8.56
N GLY A 36 -25.13 15.71 -7.60
CA GLY A 36 -24.55 14.58 -6.87
C GLY A 36 -23.13 14.82 -6.39
N THR A 37 -22.36 13.74 -6.27
CA THR A 37 -20.97 13.78 -5.83
C THR A 37 -20.07 13.14 -6.87
N LEU A 38 -18.98 13.81 -7.21
CA LEU A 38 -17.93 13.29 -8.07
C LEU A 38 -16.66 13.13 -7.25
N GLY A 39 -15.89 12.11 -7.57
CA GLY A 39 -14.59 11.95 -6.95
C GLY A 39 -13.58 11.31 -7.88
N ASP A 40 -12.33 11.41 -7.44
CA ASP A 40 -11.18 10.74 -8.02
C ASP A 40 -10.56 9.86 -6.94
N TYR A 41 -9.94 8.75 -7.35
CA TYR A 41 -9.13 7.97 -6.43
C TYR A 41 -7.91 7.39 -7.13
N GLY A 42 -6.87 7.16 -6.34
CA GLY A 42 -5.67 6.51 -6.81
C GLY A 42 -4.88 5.89 -5.67
N ILE A 43 -3.84 5.15 -6.05
CA ILE A 43 -2.92 4.48 -5.15
C ILE A 43 -1.51 4.85 -5.62
N ASN A 44 -0.67 5.29 -4.69
CA ASN A 44 0.75 5.54 -4.91
C ASN A 44 1.58 4.53 -4.12
N LEU A 45 2.61 3.94 -4.74
CA LEU A 45 3.58 3.06 -4.10
C LEU A 45 4.90 3.80 -3.87
N PHE A 46 5.47 3.68 -2.68
CA PHE A 46 6.74 4.29 -2.31
C PHE A 46 7.71 3.28 -1.72
N ARG A 47 9.00 3.44 -2.02
CA ARG A 47 10.12 2.80 -1.29
C ARG A 47 10.92 3.92 -0.63
N GLY A 48 10.85 4.01 0.70
CA GLY A 48 11.24 5.24 1.41
C GLY A 48 10.43 6.44 0.88
N ASP A 49 11.12 7.50 0.46
CA ASP A 49 10.49 8.69 -0.14
C ASP A 49 10.35 8.62 -1.68
N LYS A 50 10.87 7.56 -2.32
CA LYS A 50 10.82 7.42 -3.78
C LYS A 50 9.47 6.84 -4.19
N LEU A 51 8.72 7.57 -5.04
CA LEU A 51 7.56 7.02 -5.75
C LEU A 51 8.03 5.97 -6.76
N ILE A 52 7.54 4.74 -6.63
CA ILE A 52 7.91 3.61 -7.49
C ILE A 52 6.75 3.12 -8.36
N GLY A 53 5.50 3.49 -8.05
CA GLY A 53 4.34 3.02 -8.81
C GLY A 53 3.09 3.82 -8.52
N LYS A 54 2.14 3.82 -9.45
CA LYS A 54 0.83 4.45 -9.26
C LYS A 54 -0.27 3.79 -10.07
N ALA A 55 -1.50 3.84 -9.56
CA ALA A 55 -2.72 3.52 -10.30
C ALA A 55 -3.75 4.62 -10.04
N GLU A 56 -4.29 5.19 -11.11
CA GLU A 56 -5.33 6.22 -11.07
C GLU A 56 -6.54 5.64 -11.80
N ASN A 57 -7.58 5.24 -11.06
CA ASN A 57 -8.64 4.41 -11.64
C ASN A 57 -9.96 5.15 -11.87
N CYS A 58 -10.04 6.42 -11.50
CA CYS A 58 -11.23 7.19 -11.75
C CYS A 58 -10.96 8.69 -11.73
N MET A 59 -11.32 9.37 -12.83
CA MET A 59 -11.51 10.81 -12.86
C MET A 59 -13.01 11.11 -12.99
N LYS A 60 -13.62 11.70 -11.97
CA LYS A 60 -15.03 12.15 -11.92
C LYS A 60 -16.05 11.00 -11.99
N CYS A 61 -15.85 9.91 -11.27
CA CYS A 61 -16.85 8.84 -11.20
C CYS A 61 -17.83 9.06 -10.05
N PRO A 62 -19.08 8.60 -10.21
CA PRO A 62 -20.00 8.46 -9.10
C PRO A 62 -19.52 7.32 -8.18
N GLY A 63 -19.07 7.68 -6.97
CA GLY A 63 -18.53 6.72 -6.01
C GLY A 63 -17.05 6.43 -6.26
N VAL A 64 -16.26 6.49 -5.19
CA VAL A 64 -14.81 6.36 -5.19
C VAL A 64 -14.43 5.29 -4.18
N CYS A 65 -14.71 4.04 -4.55
CA CYS A 65 -14.27 2.85 -3.81
C CYS A 65 -13.67 1.85 -4.79
N SER A 66 -12.63 1.16 -4.34
CA SER A 66 -11.99 0.10 -5.12
C SER A 66 -12.16 -1.22 -4.38
N ASP A 67 -12.91 -2.14 -4.98
CA ASP A 67 -13.01 -3.51 -4.46
C ASP A 67 -11.66 -4.24 -4.58
N LEU A 68 -10.95 -4.03 -5.70
CA LEU A 68 -9.58 -4.50 -5.92
C LEU A 68 -8.90 -3.68 -7.02
N THR A 69 -7.68 -3.21 -6.77
CA THR A 69 -6.81 -2.56 -7.75
C THR A 69 -5.41 -3.17 -7.67
N TRP A 70 -4.84 -3.48 -8.83
CA TRP A 70 -3.45 -3.94 -8.92
C TRP A 70 -2.54 -2.80 -9.35
N VAL A 71 -1.44 -2.61 -8.63
CA VAL A 71 -0.49 -1.53 -8.88
C VAL A 71 0.88 -2.13 -9.18
N GLU A 72 1.43 -1.77 -10.34
CA GLU A 72 2.82 -2.10 -10.69
C GLU A 72 3.77 -1.09 -10.04
N GLY A 73 4.95 -1.55 -9.61
CA GLY A 73 5.98 -0.70 -9.03
C GLY A 73 7.37 -1.02 -9.61
N GLU A 74 8.16 0.00 -9.86
CA GLU A 74 9.55 -0.08 -10.30
C GLU A 74 10.36 -0.89 -9.28
N GLY A 75 10.94 -2.01 -9.73
CA GLY A 75 11.77 -2.87 -8.88
C GLY A 75 10.98 -3.75 -7.91
N LEU A 76 9.66 -3.93 -8.12
CA LEU A 76 8.86 -4.96 -7.45
C LEU A 76 8.76 -6.20 -8.34
N GLU A 77 8.90 -7.39 -7.75
CA GLU A 77 8.76 -8.67 -8.47
C GLU A 77 7.30 -9.01 -8.80
N HIS A 78 6.37 -8.53 -7.96
CA HIS A 78 4.93 -8.75 -8.08
C HIS A 78 4.16 -7.44 -8.13
N LYS A 79 2.90 -7.48 -8.55
CA LYS A 79 1.98 -6.35 -8.39
C LYS A 79 1.52 -6.25 -6.94
N PHE A 80 1.39 -5.04 -6.44
CA PHE A 80 0.72 -4.79 -5.16
C PHE A 80 -0.80 -4.83 -5.38
N GLY A 81 -1.50 -5.66 -4.62
CA GLY A 81 -2.96 -5.68 -4.59
C GLY A 81 -3.48 -4.73 -3.53
N TRP A 82 -4.43 -3.88 -3.90
CA TRP A 82 -5.06 -2.88 -3.02
C TRP A 82 -6.57 -3.07 -3.00
N ALA A 83 -7.17 -3.05 -1.81
CA ALA A 83 -8.61 -2.98 -1.62
C ALA A 83 -8.93 -1.94 -0.53
N ALA A 84 -10.07 -1.27 -0.65
CA ALA A 84 -10.51 -0.32 0.37
C ALA A 84 -12.02 -0.37 0.57
N GLY A 85 -12.43 -0.45 1.83
CA GLY A 85 -13.80 -0.16 2.22
C GLY A 85 -13.97 1.36 2.32
N CYS A 86 -15.10 1.88 1.85
CA CYS A 86 -15.42 3.29 2.02
C CYS A 86 -16.89 3.55 2.31
N SER A 87 -17.11 4.66 3.00
CA SER A 87 -18.40 5.32 3.14
C SER A 87 -18.52 6.43 2.09
N ILE A 88 -19.67 7.12 2.03
CA ILE A 88 -20.00 8.10 0.99
C ILE A 88 -18.88 9.13 0.76
N ASN A 89 -18.08 9.48 1.78
CA ASN A 89 -17.08 10.57 1.71
C ASN A 89 -15.64 10.19 2.13
N HIS A 90 -15.35 8.94 2.50
CA HIS A 90 -14.02 8.58 3.03
C HIS A 90 -13.80 7.06 3.07
N PHE A 91 -12.52 6.66 3.04
CA PHE A 91 -12.09 5.31 3.39
C PHE A 91 -12.42 4.99 4.85
N THR A 92 -12.94 3.80 5.09
CA THR A 92 -13.17 3.24 6.43
C THR A 92 -12.06 2.28 6.82
N GLU A 93 -11.46 1.61 5.83
CA GLU A 93 -10.34 0.69 5.97
C GLU A 93 -9.63 0.51 4.61
N CYS A 94 -8.40 0.01 4.62
CA CYS A 94 -7.72 -0.48 3.43
C CYS A 94 -6.92 -1.73 3.74
N HIS A 95 -6.77 -2.59 2.73
CA HIS A 95 -6.05 -3.84 2.81
C HIS A 95 -5.19 -4.03 1.57
N GLY A 96 -4.09 -4.76 1.77
CA GLY A 96 -3.08 -4.97 0.76
C GLY A 96 -2.72 -6.44 0.63
N SER A 97 -2.11 -6.78 -0.50
CA SER A 97 -1.44 -8.05 -0.69
C SER A 97 -0.19 -7.88 -1.55
N TYR A 98 0.92 -8.50 -1.15
CA TYR A 98 2.17 -8.49 -1.92
C TYR A 98 2.98 -9.76 -1.68
N SER A 99 3.31 -10.50 -2.75
CA SER A 99 4.06 -11.75 -2.66
C SER A 99 3.42 -12.73 -1.66
N SER A 100 4.16 -13.19 -0.65
CA SER A 100 3.69 -14.06 0.43
C SER A 100 2.79 -13.36 1.46
N GLN A 101 2.77 -12.02 1.50
CA GLN A 101 1.90 -11.24 2.37
C GLN A 101 0.51 -11.16 1.74
N THR A 102 -0.32 -12.18 1.96
CA THR A 102 -1.64 -12.31 1.31
C THR A 102 -2.74 -11.44 1.93
N HIS A 103 -2.52 -10.95 3.15
CA HIS A 103 -3.41 -10.00 3.82
C HIS A 103 -2.58 -9.02 4.66
N ILE A 104 -2.58 -7.75 4.28
CA ILE A 104 -1.88 -6.68 4.98
C ILE A 104 -2.91 -5.63 5.38
N GLU A 105 -3.11 -5.45 6.69
CA GLU A 105 -4.01 -4.42 7.19
C GLU A 105 -3.40 -3.04 7.03
N GLY A 106 -4.19 -2.10 6.53
CA GLY A 106 -3.82 -0.70 6.49
C GLY A 106 -3.95 -0.02 7.85
N GLN A 107 -3.24 1.09 7.98
CA GLN A 107 -3.41 2.01 9.08
C GLN A 107 -4.80 2.64 9.01
N LYS A 108 -5.29 3.09 10.16
CA LYS A 108 -6.58 3.79 10.25
C LYS A 108 -6.62 4.96 9.25
N PRO A 109 -7.65 5.04 8.38
CA PRO A 109 -7.74 6.13 7.43
C PRO A 109 -7.77 7.50 8.10
N THR A 110 -7.19 8.47 7.41
CA THR A 110 -7.15 9.86 7.86
C THR A 110 -7.96 10.76 6.94
N LYS A 111 -8.53 11.81 7.52
CA LYS A 111 -9.28 12.85 6.80
C LYS A 111 -8.42 14.11 6.79
N GLY A 112 -8.18 14.68 5.61
CA GLY A 112 -7.42 15.92 5.49
C GLY A 112 -6.36 15.90 4.38
N SER A 113 -5.91 17.10 4.00
CA SER A 113 -5.12 17.37 2.81
C SER A 113 -3.60 17.19 2.97
N ASP A 114 -3.10 16.89 4.17
CA ASP A 114 -1.66 16.80 4.47
C ASP A 114 -1.33 15.61 5.37
N VAL A 115 -1.75 14.41 4.96
CA VAL A 115 -1.27 13.17 5.57
C VAL A 115 -0.49 12.40 4.51
N ASN A 116 0.63 11.77 4.88
CA ASN A 116 1.44 10.91 3.99
C ASN A 116 1.98 11.54 2.69
N GLY A 117 2.22 12.86 2.65
CA GLY A 117 2.92 13.51 1.54
C GLY A 117 2.10 13.73 0.26
N ILE A 118 0.80 13.44 0.27
CA ILE A 118 -0.12 13.77 -0.83
C ILE A 118 -0.81 15.09 -0.48
N SER A 119 -0.26 16.20 -0.98
CA SER A 119 -0.70 17.55 -0.63
C SER A 119 -1.73 18.08 -1.63
N VAL A 120 -2.82 18.61 -1.08
CA VAL A 120 -3.90 19.42 -1.69
C VAL A 120 -5.09 18.63 -2.28
N GLY A 121 -6.27 18.85 -1.69
CA GLY A 121 -7.58 18.41 -2.20
C GLY A 121 -8.09 17.05 -1.69
N VAL A 122 -7.22 16.20 -1.14
CA VAL A 122 -7.58 14.85 -0.71
C VAL A 122 -8.56 14.88 0.48
N SER A 123 -9.71 14.21 0.33
CA SER A 123 -10.74 14.09 1.37
C SER A 123 -10.47 12.92 2.32
N SER A 124 -9.80 11.87 1.85
CA SER A 124 -9.45 10.70 2.65
C SER A 124 -8.17 10.02 2.16
N GLN A 125 -7.38 9.49 3.09
CA GLN A 125 -6.20 8.68 2.78
C GLN A 125 -6.16 7.41 3.63
N CYS A 126 -5.57 6.35 3.09
CA CYS A 126 -5.27 5.14 3.83
C CYS A 126 -3.89 4.62 3.41
N LYS A 127 -3.11 4.13 4.38
CA LYS A 127 -1.71 3.74 4.17
C LYS A 127 -1.50 2.30 4.58
N ILE A 128 -0.76 1.55 3.77
CA ILE A 128 -0.34 0.18 4.04
C ILE A 128 1.18 0.14 3.98
N GLU A 129 1.82 -0.53 4.95
CA GLU A 129 3.26 -0.80 4.95
C GLU A 129 3.47 -2.28 4.63
N PHE A 130 4.41 -2.61 3.76
CA PHE A 130 4.68 -3.97 3.34
C PHE A 130 6.16 -4.22 3.03
N ASP A 131 6.57 -5.48 3.14
CA ASP A 131 7.91 -5.92 2.76
C ASP A 131 8.06 -5.98 1.24
N CYS A 132 9.10 -5.34 0.71
CA CYS A 132 9.48 -5.21 -0.70
C CYS A 132 11.03 -5.06 -0.82
#